data_AF-A0A6B3I337-F1
#
_entry.id   AF-A0A6B3I337-F1
#
_cell.length_a   1.000
_cell.length_b   1.000
_cell.length_c   1.000
_cell.angle_alpha   90.00
_cell.angle_beta   90.00
_cell.angle_gamma   90.00
#
_symmetry.space_group_name_H-M   'P 1'
#
loop_
_entity.id
_entity.type
_entity.pdbx_description
1 polymer ?
#
loop_
_entity_poly.entity_id
_entity_poly.type
_entity_poly.pdbx_seq_one_letter_code
_entity_poly.pdbx_strand_id
1 'polypeptide(L)' 'TSRLRQFEATGIVTRTAYAEIPPRVEYRLTPLGEGLRGVLDAMAAWGVTVPEPPQVQTAPSATNPQISTARTASSGQTN' A
#
# COMPACT_ATOMS: atom_id res chain seq x y z
N THR A 1 10.47 3.56 -2.64
CA THR A 1 9.37 4.53 -2.48
C THR A 1 9.38 5.57 -3.61
N SER A 2 9.12 5.15 -4.85
CA SER A 2 9.36 6.01 -6.03
C SER A 2 8.26 7.06 -6.30
N ARG A 3 6.98 6.72 -6.13
CA ARG A 3 5.87 7.62 -6.52
C ARG A 3 5.74 8.89 -5.67
N LEU A 4 5.83 8.77 -4.35
CA LEU A 4 5.74 9.93 -3.45
C LEU A 4 6.91 10.91 -3.65
N ARG A 5 8.11 10.39 -3.94
CA ARG A 5 9.26 11.24 -4.29
C ARG A 5 9.06 11.98 -5.60
N GLN A 6 8.39 11.35 -6.58
CA GLN A 6 8.08 12.03 -7.83
C GLN A 6 7.04 13.13 -7.61
N PHE A 7 6.00 12.88 -6.81
CA PHE A 7 5.02 13.92 -6.48
C PHE A 7 5.60 15.06 -5.63
N GLU A 8 6.58 14.77 -4.78
CA GLU A 8 7.38 15.79 -4.08
C GLU A 8 8.19 16.62 -5.08
N ALA A 9 8.90 15.97 -6.01
CA ALA A 9 9.71 16.63 -7.04
C ALA A 9 8.87 17.51 -8.00
N THR A 10 7.63 17.11 -8.29
CA THR A 10 6.70 17.91 -9.10
C THR A 10 5.92 18.94 -8.28
N GLY A 11 6.16 19.05 -6.97
CA GLY A 11 5.51 20.03 -6.09
C GLY A 11 4.04 19.76 -5.78
N ILE A 12 3.55 18.53 -5.99
CA ILE A 12 2.17 18.11 -5.67
C ILE A 12 2.03 17.84 -4.16
N VAL A 13 3.09 17.34 -3.51
CA VAL A 13 3.13 17.01 -2.08
C VAL A 13 4.34 17.65 -1.44
N THR A 14 4.19 18.11 -0.20
CA THR A 14 5.30 18.46 0.68
C THR A 14 5.59 17.30 1.63
N ARG A 15 6.86 17.16 2.00
CA ARG A 15 7.33 16.15 2.95
C ARG A 15 7.88 16.83 4.20
N THR A 16 7.34 16.50 5.36
CA THR A 16 7.82 17.00 6.66
C THR A 16 8.28 15.83 7.51
N ALA A 17 9.55 15.84 7.90
CA ALA A 17 10.11 14.86 8.83
C ALA A 17 10.10 15.45 10.25
N TYR A 18 9.48 14.73 11.19
CA TYR A 18 9.42 15.11 12.59
C TYR A 18 10.41 14.24 13.38
N ALA A 19 11.38 14.89 14.00
CA ALA A 19 12.35 14.25 14.89
C ALA A 19 11.77 14.08 16.30
N GLU A 20 10.62 13.41 16.40
CA GLU A 20 10.01 12.99 17.66
C GLU A 20 10.31 11.50 17.90
N ILE A 21 9.96 10.98 19.08
CA ILE A 21 10.02 9.54 19.37
C ILE A 21 8.57 9.06 19.47
N PRO A 22 8.10 8.18 18.57
CA PRO A 22 8.82 7.58 17.43
C PRO A 22 8.96 8.54 16.23
N PRO A 23 10.04 8.46 15.43
CA PRO A 23 10.23 9.34 14.28
C PRO A 23 9.14 9.12 13.23
N ARG A 24 8.53 10.20 12.75
CA ARG A 24 7.46 10.17 11.74
C ARG A 24 7.74 11.09 10.56
N VAL A 25 7.18 10.72 9.41
CA VAL A 25 7.21 11.52 8.19
C VAL A 25 5.78 11.74 7.75
N GLU A 26 5.38 13.00 7.63
CA GLU A 26 4.09 13.37 7.06
C GLU A 26 4.27 13.85 5.62
N TYR A 27 3.29 13.52 4.78
CA TYR A 27 3.14 14.08 3.45
C TYR A 27 1.83 14.87 3.41
N ARG A 28 1.86 16.07 2.82
CA ARG A 28 0.69 16.94 2.70
C ARG A 28 0.56 17.46 1.28
N LEU A 29 -0.66 17.52 0.76
CA LEU A 29 -0.90 18.16 -0.53
C LEU A 29 -0.53 19.64 -0.48
N THR A 30 0.06 20.11 -1.56
CA THR A 30 0.28 21.54 -1.78
C THR A 30 -0.97 22.16 -2.40
N PRO A 31 -1.08 23.50 -2.49
CA PRO A 31 -2.16 24.13 -3.25
C PRO A 31 -2.25 23.63 -4.70
N LEU A 32 -1.11 23.31 -5.33
CA LEU A 32 -1.08 22.69 -6.66
C LEU A 32 -1.63 21.27 -6.64
N GLY A 33 -1.26 20.47 -5.62
CA GLY A 33 -1.79 19.12 -5.43
C GLY A 33 -3.29 19.08 -5.14
N GLU A 34 -3.81 20.04 -4.37
CA GLU A 34 -5.25 20.20 -4.14
C GLU A 34 -6.01 20.52 -5.45
N GLY A 35 -5.38 21.22 -6.39
CA GLY A 35 -5.94 21.43 -7.73
C GLY A 35 -6.20 20.13 -8.51
N LEU A 36 -5.51 19.04 -8.18
CA LEU A 36 -5.72 17.72 -8.79
C LEU A 36 -7.02 17.05 -8.30
N ARG A 37 -7.59 17.51 -7.19
CA ARG A 37 -8.78 16.93 -6.58
C ARG A 37 -9.93 16.78 -7.57
N GLY A 38 -10.22 17.83 -8.34
CA GLY A 38 -11.31 17.79 -9.33
C GLY A 38 -11.11 16.74 -10.43
N VAL A 39 -9.86 16.51 -10.87
CA VAL A 39 -9.54 15.47 -11.85
C VAL A 39 -9.75 14.08 -11.25
N LEU A 40 -9.29 13.87 -10.01
CA LEU A 40 -9.47 12.59 -9.30
C LEU A 40 -10.95 12.30 -9.05
N ASP A 41 -11.74 13.32 -8.67
CA ASP A 41 -13.18 13.19 -8.47
C ASP A 41 -13.90 12.86 -9.79
N ALA A 42 -13.50 13.49 -10.90
CA ALA A 42 -14.04 13.18 -12.22
C ALA A 42 -13.69 11.75 -12.67
N MET A 43 -12.45 11.30 -12.43
CA MET A 43 -12.03 9.92 -12.68
C MET A 43 -12.81 8.92 -11.82
N ALA A 44 -13.03 9.24 -10.54
CA ALA A 44 -13.79 8.41 -9.63
C ALA A 44 -15.25 8.30 -10.10
N ALA A 45 -15.88 9.42 -10.46
CA ALA A 45 -17.24 9.47 -10.98
C ALA A 45 -17.38 8.65 -12.27
N TRP A 46 -16.43 8.77 -13.19
CA TRP A 46 -16.38 7.93 -14.39
C TRP A 46 -16.22 6.45 -14.03
N GLY A 47 -15.36 6.11 -13.08
CA GLY A 47 -15.13 4.73 -12.64
C GLY A 47 -16.40 4.00 -12.18
N VAL A 48 -17.37 4.72 -11.60
CA VAL A 48 -18.68 4.14 -11.21
C VAL A 48 -19.52 3.73 -12.42
N THR A 49 -19.30 4.36 -13.58
CA THR A 49 -20.00 4.02 -14.83
C THR A 49 -19.39 2.81 -15.54
N VAL A 50 -18.15 2.44 -15.18
CA VAL A 50 -17.45 1.31 -15.78
C VAL A 50 -17.99 0.02 -15.15
N PRO A 51 -18.50 -0.93 -15.96
CA PRO A 51 -18.88 -2.25 -15.46
C PRO A 51 -17.67 -2.89 -14.78
N GLU A 52 -17.89 -3.49 -13.62
CA GLU A 52 -16.83 -4.18 -12.88
C GLU A 52 -16.15 -5.19 -13.81
N PRO A 53 -14.83 -5.06 -14.07
CA PRO A 53 -14.13 -6.07 -14.84
C PRO A 53 -14.27 -7.41 -14.10
N PRO A 54 -14.35 -8.54 -14.82
CA PRO A 54 -14.36 -9.84 -14.17
C PRO A 54 -13.18 -9.89 -13.21
N GLN A 55 -13.44 -10.22 -11.94
CA GLN A 55 -12.47 -10.21 -10.85
C GLN A 55 -11.23 -11.02 -11.27
N VAL A 56 -10.23 -10.35 -11.83
CA VAL A 56 -8.91 -10.95 -12.01
C VAL A 56 -8.37 -11.01 -10.61
N GLN A 57 -8.40 -12.22 -10.04
CA GLN A 57 -7.75 -12.55 -8.79
C GLN A 57 -6.30 -12.08 -8.91
N THR A 58 -6.00 -10.88 -8.43
CA THR A 58 -4.62 -10.48 -8.15
C THR A 58 -4.19 -11.43 -7.05
N ALA A 59 -3.50 -12.50 -7.46
CA ALA A 59 -3.08 -13.58 -6.59
C ALA A 59 -2.50 -13.00 -5.29
N PRO A 60 -2.81 -13.57 -4.11
CA PRO A 60 -2.11 -13.19 -2.90
C PRO A 60 -0.61 -13.38 -3.18
N SER A 61 0.14 -12.27 -3.13
CA SER A 61 1.58 -12.26 -3.30
C SER A 61 2.17 -13.38 -2.45
N ALA A 62 2.71 -14.40 -3.12
CA ALA A 62 3.46 -15.44 -2.46
C ALA A 62 4.63 -14.79 -1.72
N THR A 63 4.57 -14.79 -0.40
CA THR A 63 5.77 -14.83 0.44
C THR A 63 5.55 -15.99 1.38
N ASN A 64 5.94 -17.15 0.88
CA ASN A 64 6.23 -18.30 1.71
C ASN A 64 7.53 -18.01 2.47
N PRO A 65 7.51 -18.07 3.81
CA PRO A 65 8.61 -18.70 4.48
C PRO A 65 8.09 -19.60 5.61
N GLN A 66 7.60 -20.80 5.29
CA GLN A 66 7.61 -21.89 6.26
C GLN A 66 8.94 -22.65 6.11
N ILE A 67 10.01 -22.04 6.62
CA ILE A 67 11.20 -22.76 7.09
C ILE A 67 11.31 -22.46 8.59
N SER A 68 11.42 -23.52 9.40
CA SER A 68 11.71 -23.56 10.85
C SER A 68 10.49 -23.26 11.76
N THR A 69 10.13 -24.02 12.81
CA THR A 69 10.85 -24.90 13.74
C THR A 69 9.90 -25.80 14.56
N ALA A 70 10.27 -27.07 14.76
CA ALA A 70 10.15 -27.94 15.95
C ALA A 70 8.91 -27.89 16.90
N ARG A 71 8.24 -29.05 17.10
CA ARG A 71 7.75 -29.61 18.41
C ARG A 71 7.09 -31.00 18.19
N THR A 72 7.71 -32.13 18.56
CA THR A 72 7.54 -32.90 19.83
C THR A 72 6.44 -33.98 19.82
N ALA A 73 6.89 -35.21 20.11
CA ALA A 73 6.22 -36.36 20.73
C ALA A 73 4.97 -37.00 20.06
N SER A 74 5.07 -38.29 19.73
CA SER A 74 4.36 -39.34 20.48
C SER A 74 4.44 -40.68 19.74
N SER A 75 5.16 -41.62 20.35
CA SER A 75 4.69 -42.99 20.66
C SER A 75 3.96 -43.76 19.54
N GLY A 76 4.72 -44.48 18.72
CA GLY A 76 4.22 -45.53 17.82
C GLY A 76 4.36 -46.89 18.49
N GLN A 77 3.23 -47.39 18.96
CA GLN A 77 3.03 -48.67 19.62
C GLN A 77 3.27 -49.85 18.67
N THR A 78 3.86 -50.90 19.24
CA THR A 78 4.11 -52.22 18.64
C THR A 78 2.84 -52.86 18.08
N ASN A 79 2.96 -53.45 16.89
CA ASN A 79 2.31 -54.71 16.55
C ASN A 79 3.28 -55.54 15.69
#